data_AF-A0ABD3ZVL0-F1
#
_entry.id   AF-A0ABD3ZVL0-F1
#
_cell.length_a   1.000
_cell.length_b   1.000
_cell.length_c   1.000
_cell.angle_alpha   90.00
_cell.angle_beta   90.00
_cell.angle_gamma   90.00
#
_symmetry.space_group_name_H-M   'P 1'
#
loop_
_entity.id
_entity.type
_entity.pdbx_description
1 polymer ?
#
loop_
_entity_poly.entity_id
_entity_poly.type
_entity_poly.pdbx_seq_one_letter_code
_entity_poly.pdbx_strand_id
1 'polypeptide(L)' 'MSENYKDPRQVALELVKKASDQIRYTNDDEFTFEVVDKLEEIEDMLKKDIDKEKKNSLKN' A
#
# COMPACT_ATOMS: atom_id res chain seq x y z
N MET A 1 9.96 -25.45 11.25
CA MET A 1 10.20 -23.99 11.31
C MET A 1 9.04 -23.32 10.60
N SER A 2 8.35 -22.39 11.26
CA SER A 2 7.25 -21.64 10.63
C SER A 2 7.88 -20.58 9.75
N GLU A 3 7.79 -20.71 8.43
CA GLU A 3 8.17 -19.63 7.51
C GLU A 3 7.31 -18.41 7.87
N ASN A 4 7.98 -17.31 8.20
CA ASN A 4 7.33 -16.07 8.62
C ASN A 4 6.84 -15.35 7.35
N TYR A 5 5.85 -15.94 6.68
CA TYR A 5 5.24 -15.36 5.50
C TYR A 5 4.61 -14.02 5.90
N LYS A 6 5.15 -12.93 5.34
CA LYS A 6 4.51 -11.62 5.44
C LYS A 6 3.11 -11.73 4.81
N ASP A 7 2.11 -11.15 5.48
CA ASP A 7 0.77 -11.00 4.91
C ASP A 7 0.89 -10.36 3.51
N PRO A 8 0.38 -11.02 2.44
CA PRO A 8 0.46 -10.51 1.08
C PRO A 8 -0.01 -9.06 0.91
N ARG A 9 -0.98 -8.61 1.74
CA ARG A 9 -1.46 -7.22 1.71
C ARG A 9 -0.47 -6.23 2.31
N GLN A 10 0.28 -6.63 3.32
CA GLN A 10 1.38 -5.82 3.85
C GLN A 10 2.49 -5.67 2.82
N VAL A 11 2.80 -6.76 2.10
CA VAL A 11 3.77 -6.74 1.01
C VAL A 11 3.30 -5.81 -0.12
N ALA A 12 2.02 -5.90 -0.52
CA ALA A 12 1.45 -5.01 -1.52
C ALA A 12 1.51 -3.54 -1.09
N LEU A 13 1.20 -3.25 0.18
CA LEU A 13 1.27 -1.88 0.73
C LEU A 13 2.70 -1.32 0.69
N GLU A 14 3.70 -2.11 1.10
CA GLU A 14 5.12 -1.73 1.04
C GLU A 14 5.55 -1.41 -0.41
N LEU A 15 5.09 -2.20 -1.39
CA LEU A 15 5.42 -2.01 -2.80
C LEU A 15 4.78 -0.77 -3.41
N VAL A 16 3.49 -0.54 -3.14
CA VAL A 16 2.75 0.63 -3.64
C VAL A 16 3.40 1.93 -3.15
N LYS A 17 3.72 2.00 -1.85
CA LYS A 17 4.40 3.15 -1.26
C LYS A 17 5.78 3.39 -1.88
N LYS A 18 6.56 2.32 -2.11
CA LYS A 18 7.87 2.45 -2.74
C LYS A 18 7.75 2.96 -4.18
N ALA A 19 6.73 2.53 -4.93
CA ALA A 19 6.50 2.97 -6.29
C ALA A 19 6.09 4.44 -6.35
N SER A 20 5.17 4.89 -5.49
CA SER A 20 4.74 6.30 -5.45
C SER A 20 5.90 7.23 -5.10
N ASP A 21 6.69 6.87 -4.08
CA ASP A 21 7.88 7.62 -3.69
C ASP A 21 8.87 7.73 -4.86
N GLN A 22 9.21 6.61 -5.52
CA GLN A 22 10.15 6.62 -6.64
C GLN A 22 9.68 7.51 -7.79
N ILE A 23 8.41 7.39 -8.17
CA ILE A 23 7.83 8.14 -9.29
C ILE A 23 7.87 9.64 -8.99
N ARG A 24 7.52 10.05 -7.77
CA ARG A 24 7.54 11.44 -7.31
C ARG A 24 8.92 12.10 -7.37
N TYR A 25 10.00 11.34 -7.14
CA TYR A 25 11.37 11.87 -7.18
C TYR A 25 12.02 11.85 -8.57
N THR A 26 11.42 11.14 -9.54
CA THR A 26 12.07 10.93 -10.85
C THR A 26 11.57 11.90 -11.91
N ASN A 27 10.31 12.33 -11.86
CA ASN A 27 9.71 13.22 -12.86
C ASN A 27 8.82 14.28 -12.19
N ASP A 28 8.81 15.52 -12.72
CA ASP A 28 7.99 16.64 -12.22
C ASP A 28 6.96 17.08 -13.30
N ASP A 29 6.40 16.09 -13.99
CA ASP A 29 5.43 16.29 -15.07
C ASP A 29 4.00 15.95 -14.61
N GLU A 30 2.98 16.63 -15.15
CA GLU A 30 1.55 16.46 -14.79
C GLU A 30 1.07 14.99 -14.82
N PHE A 31 1.54 14.20 -15.79
CA PHE A 31 1.27 12.77 -15.88
C PHE A 31 1.80 11.98 -14.67
N THR A 32 2.91 12.42 -14.10
CA THR A 32 3.54 11.80 -12.92
C THR A 32 2.67 11.97 -11.68
N PHE A 33 2.05 13.14 -11.53
CA PHE A 33 1.12 13.39 -10.42
C PHE A 33 -0.13 12.52 -10.51
N GLU A 34 -0.73 12.33 -11.69
CA GLU A 34 -1.89 11.44 -11.86
C GLU A 34 -1.59 9.98 -11.46
N VAL A 35 -0.38 9.50 -11.77
CA VAL A 35 0.04 8.15 -11.39
C VAL A 35 0.28 8.03 -9.88
N VAL A 36 0.88 9.05 -9.26
CA VAL A 36 1.09 9.09 -7.81
C VAL A 36 -0.26 9.12 -7.07
N ASP A 37 -1.20 9.95 -7.51
CA ASP A 37 -2.53 10.06 -6.90
C ASP A 37 -3.26 8.70 -6.90
N LYS A 38 -3.23 7.98 -8.03
CA LYS A 38 -3.79 6.61 -8.11
C LYS A 38 -3.10 5.62 -7.19
N LEU A 39 -1.80 5.73 -6.99
CA LEU A 39 -1.06 4.88 -6.06
C LEU A 39 -1.43 5.19 -4.60
N GLU A 40 -1.63 6.46 -4.26
CA GLU A 40 -2.09 6.87 -2.93
C GLU A 40 -3.52 6.35 -2.65
N GLU A 41 -4.42 6.35 -3.64
CA GLU A 41 -5.75 5.73 -3.52
C GLU A 41 -5.67 4.23 -3.21
N ILE A 42 -4.79 3.50 -3.92
CA ILE A 42 -4.57 2.07 -3.69
C ILE A 42 -3.96 1.82 -2.30
N GLU A 43 -3.02 2.67 -1.87
CA GLU A 43 -2.43 2.62 -0.53
C GLU A 43 -3.51 2.70 0.56
N ASP A 44 -4.43 3.65 0.42
CA ASP A 44 -5.53 3.86 1.37
C ASP A 44 -6.55 2.72 1.38
N MET A 45 -6.84 2.13 0.22
CA MET A 45 -7.69 0.93 0.13
C MET A 45 -7.05 -0.25 0.89
N LEU A 46 -5.76 -0.50 0.68
CA LEU A 46 -5.03 -1.58 1.34
C LEU A 46 -4.98 -1.39 2.86
N LYS A 47 -4.69 -0.16 3.34
CA LYS A 47 -4.71 0.17 4.77
C LYS A 47 -6.06 -0.13 5.41
N LYS A 48 -7.16 0.31 4.77
CA LYS A 48 -8.52 0.08 5.27
C LYS A 48 -8.84 -1.41 5.41
N ASP A 49 -8.43 -2.23 4.45
CA ASP A 49 -8.71 -3.66 4.48
C ASP A 49 -7.88 -4.39 5.55
N ILE A 50 -6.61 -4.02 5.71
CA ILE A 50 -5.75 -4.48 6.81
C ILE A 50 -6.38 -4.13 8.18
N ASP A 51 -6.87 -2.89 8.34
CA ASP A 51 -7.42 -2.42 9.60
C ASP A 51 -8.78 -3.07 9.93
N LYS A 52 -9.61 -3.35 8.92
CA LYS A 52 -10.86 -4.11 9.09
C LYS A 52 -10.59 -5.51 9.63
N GLU A 53 -9.58 -6.21 9.10
CA GLU A 53 -9.25 -7.54 9.59
C GLU A 53 -8.73 -7.53 11.02
N LYS A 54 -7.85 -6.58 11.37
CA LYS A 54 -7.41 -6.42 12.76
C LYS A 54 -8.61 -6.24 13.69
N LYS A 55 -9.55 -5.35 13.33
CA LYS A 55 -10.77 -5.11 14.12
C LYS A 55 -11.65 -6.35 14.24
N ASN A 56 -11.77 -7.16 13.19
CA ASN A 56 -12.56 -8.40 13.23
C ASN A 56 -11.87 -9.50 14.04
N SER A 57 -10.53 -9.59 14.00
CA SER A 57 -9.76 -10.53 14.82
C SER A 57 -9.79 -10.20 16.32
N LEU A 58 -10.01 -8.94 16.69
CA LEU A 58 -10.10 -8.50 18.09
C LEU A 58 -11.50 -8.68 18.71
N LYS A 59 -12.52 -9.00 17.91
CA LYS A 59 -13.91 -9.19 18.36
C LYS A 59 -14.30 -10.65 18.59
N ASN A 60 -13.42 -11.60 18.26
CA ASN A 60 -13.61 -13.04 18.44
C ASN A 60 -12.79 -13.58 19.60
#